data_AF-A0A931F6N9-F1
#
_entry.id   AF-A0A931F6N9-F1
#
_cell.length_a   1.000
_cell.length_b   1.000
_cell.length_c   1.000
_cell.angle_alpha   90.00
_cell.angle_beta   90.00
_cell.angle_gamma   90.00
#
_symmetry.space_group_name_H-M   'P 1'
#
loop_
_entity.id
_entity.type
_entity.pdbx_description
1 polymer ?
#
loop_
_entity_poly.entity_id
_entity_poly.type
_entity_poly.pdbx_seq_one_letter_code
_entity_poly.pdbx_strand_id
1 'polypeptide(L)'
;MYKLERIKKPGYALLVLLVLAVIFLLRTPGEEYPPSGEREVYLYFATEDAMYLDQESRTLPGEDLYREAIEEIVAGPVSDDLRPTVSEATELIDYSYENGLITLNFNEAIRTDHPGGSTGERLTIYSIVNTLTSLPGIEEVLFEIEGEELETLVGHLDLTIPYSYSEDILLENTPDQESTEEYEIEIEDN
;
A
#
# COMPACT_ATOMS: atom_id res chain seq x y z
N MET A 1 -39.66 7.64 54.79
CA MET A 1 -40.47 6.70 53.99
C MET A 1 -39.86 6.63 52.60
N TYR A 2 -39.09 5.58 52.31
CA TYR A 2 -38.91 4.88 51.02
C TYR A 2 -37.99 3.69 51.31
N LYS A 3 -38.53 2.46 51.17
CA LYS A 3 -37.86 1.20 51.47
C LYS A 3 -37.40 0.60 50.14
N LEU A 4 -36.09 0.66 49.86
CA LEU A 4 -35.50 0.10 48.65
C LEU A 4 -35.29 -1.41 48.85
N GLU A 5 -36.13 -2.22 48.21
CA GLU A 5 -35.95 -3.66 48.17
C GLU A 5 -34.89 -4.03 47.14
N ARG A 6 -33.83 -4.73 47.59
CA ARG A 6 -32.75 -5.23 46.74
C ARG A 6 -33.30 -6.32 45.81
N ILE A 7 -33.43 -6.03 44.53
CA ILE A 7 -33.76 -7.00 43.49
C ILE A 7 -32.57 -7.95 43.31
N LYS A 8 -32.66 -9.16 43.87
CA LYS A 8 -31.77 -10.29 43.55
C LYS A 8 -32.52 -11.26 42.65
N LYS A 9 -32.43 -11.10 41.34
CA LYS A 9 -32.91 -12.10 40.36
C LYS A 9 -31.72 -12.59 39.53
N PRO A 10 -31.09 -13.73 39.88
CA PRO A 10 -29.85 -14.21 39.25
C PRO A 10 -30.00 -14.48 37.75
N GLY A 11 -31.23 -14.68 37.26
CA GLY A 11 -31.52 -14.86 35.83
C GLY A 11 -31.17 -13.64 34.96
N TYR A 12 -31.26 -12.41 35.49
CA TYR A 12 -30.92 -11.22 34.71
C TYR A 12 -29.41 -11.07 34.49
N ALA A 13 -28.58 -11.47 35.47
CA ALA A 13 -27.14 -11.41 35.31
C ALA A 13 -26.66 -12.38 34.21
N LEU A 14 -27.26 -13.58 34.15
CA LEU A 14 -26.96 -14.57 33.12
C LEU A 14 -27.47 -14.14 31.74
N LEU A 15 -28.63 -13.50 31.69
CA LEU A 15 -29.21 -12.98 30.45
C LEU A 15 -28.40 -11.78 29.92
N VAL A 16 -27.94 -10.87 30.79
CA VAL A 16 -27.05 -9.77 30.42
C VAL A 16 -25.70 -10.30 29.92
N LEU A 17 -25.11 -11.31 30.58
CA LEU A 17 -23.87 -11.93 30.12
C LEU A 17 -24.03 -12.65 28.78
N LEU A 18 -25.16 -13.33 28.55
CA LEU A 18 -25.46 -13.93 27.24
C LEU A 18 -25.63 -12.88 26.15
N VAL A 19 -26.33 -11.78 26.43
CA VAL A 19 -26.47 -10.67 25.48
C VAL A 19 -25.12 -10.04 25.17
N LEU A 20 -24.26 -9.81 26.17
CA LEU A 20 -22.91 -9.30 25.97
C LEU A 20 -22.01 -10.29 25.21
N ALA A 21 -22.12 -11.59 25.49
CA ALA A 21 -21.38 -12.63 24.76
C ALA A 21 -21.85 -12.78 23.31
N VAL A 22 -23.15 -12.62 23.04
CA VAL A 22 -23.70 -12.62 21.69
C VAL A 22 -23.28 -11.35 20.94
N ILE A 23 -23.29 -10.18 21.57
CA ILE A 23 -22.76 -8.94 20.97
C ILE A 23 -21.26 -9.06 20.69
N PHE A 24 -20.51 -9.72 21.57
CA PHE A 24 -19.09 -10.01 21.36
C PHE A 24 -18.85 -11.05 20.26
N LEU A 25 -19.70 -12.08 20.14
CA LEU A 25 -19.65 -13.09 19.07
C LEU A 25 -20.14 -12.55 17.71
N LEU A 26 -21.01 -11.54 17.70
CA LEU A 26 -21.45 -10.82 16.51
C LEU A 26 -20.49 -9.67 16.13
N ARG A 27 -19.43 -9.42 16.91
CA ARG A 27 -18.38 -8.48 16.54
C ARG A 27 -17.54 -9.14 15.44
N THR A 28 -17.79 -8.76 14.21
CA THR A 28 -16.91 -9.08 13.08
C THR A 28 -15.54 -8.43 13.35
N PRO A 29 -14.44 -9.19 13.40
CA PRO A 29 -13.11 -8.59 13.20
C PRO A 29 -13.01 -8.21 11.72
N GLY A 30 -12.75 -6.95 11.43
CA GLY A 30 -12.69 -6.43 10.06
C GLY A 30 -13.60 -5.23 9.88
N GLU A 31 -13.02 -4.16 9.34
CA GLU A 31 -13.57 -2.80 9.19
C GLU A 31 -13.38 -1.87 10.39
N GLU A 32 -12.14 -1.77 10.89
CA GLU A 32 -11.68 -0.45 11.35
C GLU A 32 -11.36 0.38 10.11
N TYR A 33 -12.37 1.08 9.56
CA TYR A 33 -12.08 2.24 8.72
C TYR A 33 -11.25 3.20 9.56
N PRO A 34 -10.12 3.72 9.05
CA PRO A 34 -9.39 4.73 9.78
C PRO A 34 -10.32 5.90 10.13
N PRO A 35 -10.17 6.52 11.31
CA PRO A 35 -10.97 7.67 11.70
C PRO A 35 -10.84 8.79 10.65
N SER A 36 -11.96 9.39 10.27
CA SER A 36 -12.01 10.44 9.26
C SER A 36 -11.16 11.67 9.64
N GLY A 37 -10.47 12.25 8.66
CA GLY A 37 -9.64 13.44 8.80
C GLY A 37 -8.30 13.36 8.06
N GLU A 38 -7.65 14.51 7.91
CA GLU A 38 -6.38 14.63 7.19
C GLU A 38 -5.32 13.66 7.70
N ARG A 39 -4.65 12.95 6.78
CA ARG A 39 -3.62 11.94 7.08
C ARG A 39 -2.39 12.18 6.23
N GLU A 40 -1.22 12.12 6.84
CA GLU A 40 0.04 12.03 6.12
C GLU A 40 0.22 10.60 5.60
N VAL A 41 0.51 10.48 4.30
CA VAL A 41 0.81 9.22 3.61
C VAL A 41 2.15 9.31 2.90
N TYR A 42 2.80 8.17 2.70
CA TYR A 42 4.00 8.06 1.88
C TYR A 42 3.63 7.54 0.50
N LEU A 43 3.98 8.29 -0.54
CA LEU A 43 3.80 7.95 -1.94
C LEU A 43 5.17 7.59 -2.53
N TYR A 44 5.27 6.45 -3.20
CA TYR A 44 6.53 5.95 -3.73
C TYR A 44 6.61 6.19 -5.23
N PHE A 45 7.66 6.88 -5.68
CA PHE A 45 7.89 7.22 -7.09
C PHE A 45 9.29 6.78 -7.54
N ALA A 46 9.51 6.75 -8.85
CA ALA A 46 10.81 6.38 -9.39
C ALA A 46 11.84 7.48 -9.11
N THR A 47 13.05 7.07 -8.76
CA THR A 47 14.24 7.93 -8.74
C THR A 47 14.59 8.42 -10.15
N GLU A 48 15.38 9.50 -10.25
CA GLU A 48 15.72 10.11 -11.55
C GLU A 48 16.43 9.16 -12.54
N ASP A 49 17.21 8.19 -12.03
CA ASP A 49 17.87 7.18 -12.86
C ASP A 49 16.96 5.99 -13.24
N ALA A 50 15.71 5.99 -12.75
CA ALA A 50 14.71 4.95 -12.93
C ALA A 50 15.18 3.54 -12.51
N MET A 51 15.97 3.45 -11.43
CA MET A 51 16.46 2.18 -10.89
C MET A 51 15.74 1.77 -9.60
N TYR A 52 15.38 2.74 -8.76
CA TYR A 52 14.79 2.54 -7.44
C TYR A 52 13.55 3.38 -7.23
N LEU A 53 12.80 3.04 -6.19
CA LEU A 53 11.76 3.89 -5.63
C LEU A 53 12.32 4.73 -4.47
N ASP A 54 11.81 5.94 -4.35
CA ASP A 54 11.97 6.80 -3.19
C ASP A 54 10.62 7.44 -2.84
N GLN A 55 10.45 7.84 -1.58
CA GLN A 55 9.16 8.27 -1.05
C GLN A 55 9.08 9.79 -0.89
N GLU A 56 7.89 10.33 -1.13
CA GLU A 56 7.52 11.67 -0.67
C GLU A 56 6.25 11.59 0.20
N SER A 57 6.12 12.50 1.16
CA SER A 57 4.93 12.56 2.00
C SER A 57 3.88 13.52 1.43
N ARG A 58 2.60 13.12 1.50
CA ARG A 58 1.45 13.92 1.08
C ARG A 58 0.38 13.89 2.16
N THR A 59 -0.30 15.02 2.40
CA THR A 59 -1.46 15.08 3.31
C THR A 59 -2.73 14.88 2.52
N LEU A 60 -3.45 13.79 2.79
CA LEU A 60 -4.71 13.44 2.13
C LEU A 60 -5.92 13.70 3.04
N PRO A 61 -7.10 14.04 2.49
CA PRO A 61 -8.33 14.27 3.27
C PRO A 61 -8.77 13.09 4.13
N GLY A 62 -8.49 11.85 3.68
CA GLY A 62 -8.82 10.62 4.39
C GLY A 62 -10.31 10.24 4.35
N GLU A 63 -11.06 10.69 3.34
CA GLU A 63 -12.45 10.27 3.13
C GLU A 63 -12.49 8.87 2.49
N ASP A 64 -11.68 8.68 1.44
CA ASP A 64 -11.38 7.39 0.82
C ASP A 64 -9.86 7.31 0.61
N LEU A 65 -9.14 6.98 1.68
CA LEU A 65 -7.68 7.08 1.71
C LEU A 65 -7.00 6.17 0.66
N TYR A 66 -7.60 5.03 0.32
CA TYR A 66 -7.01 4.11 -0.66
C TYR A 66 -7.13 4.68 -2.07
N ARG A 67 -8.32 5.17 -2.43
CA ARG A 67 -8.52 5.86 -3.71
C ARG A 67 -7.68 7.13 -3.82
N GLU A 68 -7.72 7.97 -2.80
CA GLU A 68 -6.94 9.22 -2.76
C GLU A 68 -5.45 8.93 -2.95
N ALA A 69 -4.89 7.92 -2.28
CA ALA A 69 -3.48 7.56 -2.47
C ALA A 69 -3.15 7.14 -3.91
N ILE A 70 -4.03 6.37 -4.56
CA ILE A 70 -3.85 5.97 -5.97
C ILE A 70 -3.99 7.16 -6.92
N GLU A 71 -4.97 8.03 -6.69
CA GLU A 71 -5.14 9.24 -7.49
C GLU A 71 -3.91 10.15 -7.40
N GLU A 72 -3.28 10.23 -6.23
CA GLU A 72 -2.05 11.00 -6.04
C GLU A 72 -0.81 10.31 -6.65
N ILE A 73 -0.78 8.98 -6.72
CA ILE A 73 0.23 8.24 -7.51
C ILE A 73 0.07 8.54 -9.01
N VAL A 74 -1.15 8.57 -9.52
CA VAL A 74 -1.44 8.93 -10.93
C VAL A 74 -1.10 10.40 -11.21
N ALA A 75 -1.35 11.30 -10.26
CA ALA A 75 -0.98 12.72 -10.37
C ALA A 75 0.54 12.92 -10.42
N GLY A 76 1.32 11.95 -9.95
CA GLY A 76 2.77 11.97 -9.98
C GLY A 76 3.42 12.72 -8.80
N PRO A 77 4.77 12.74 -8.77
CA PRO A 77 5.53 13.39 -7.71
C PRO A 77 5.48 14.91 -7.80
N VAL A 78 5.67 15.57 -6.66
CA VAL A 78 5.90 17.03 -6.61
C VAL A 78 7.39 17.36 -6.65
N SER A 79 8.23 16.45 -6.14
CA SER A 79 9.68 16.62 -6.19
C SER A 79 10.24 16.53 -7.62
N ASP A 80 11.15 17.44 -7.97
CA ASP A 80 11.88 17.42 -9.25
C ASP A 80 12.85 16.23 -9.36
N ASP A 81 13.26 15.64 -8.21
CA ASP A 81 14.19 14.51 -8.13
C ASP A 81 13.51 13.14 -8.37
N LEU A 82 12.18 13.13 -8.46
CA LEU A 82 11.36 11.94 -8.63
C LEU A 82 10.62 11.97 -9.97
N ARG A 83 10.26 10.78 -10.47
CA ARG A 83 9.60 10.58 -11.76
C ARG A 83 8.32 9.77 -11.61
N PRO A 84 7.28 10.05 -12.42
CA PRO A 84 6.04 9.31 -12.38
C PRO A 84 6.27 7.84 -12.75
N THR A 85 5.53 6.96 -12.09
CA THR A 85 5.57 5.50 -12.26
C THR A 85 4.37 4.97 -13.03
N VAL A 86 3.35 5.81 -13.24
CA VAL A 86 2.10 5.48 -13.91
C VAL A 86 1.72 6.61 -14.87
N SER A 87 0.96 6.31 -15.92
CA SER A 87 0.48 7.33 -16.88
C SER A 87 -0.60 8.19 -16.23
N GLU A 88 -0.65 9.48 -16.56
CA GLU A 88 -1.75 10.38 -16.16
C GLU A 88 -3.11 9.95 -16.74
N ALA A 89 -3.11 9.08 -17.75
CA ALA A 89 -4.34 8.49 -18.31
C ALA A 89 -4.87 7.29 -17.50
N THR A 90 -4.11 6.80 -16.52
CA THR A 90 -4.52 5.69 -15.66
C THR A 90 -5.65 6.13 -14.72
N GLU A 91 -6.67 5.29 -14.58
CA GLU A 91 -7.81 5.51 -13.69
C GLU A 91 -8.06 4.27 -12.86
N LEU A 92 -8.25 4.46 -11.55
CA LEU A 92 -8.76 3.42 -10.66
C LEU A 92 -10.29 3.36 -10.80
N ILE A 93 -10.80 2.35 -11.49
CA ILE A 93 -12.24 2.15 -11.70
C ILE A 93 -12.90 1.85 -10.36
N ASP A 94 -12.47 0.78 -9.70
CA ASP A 94 -12.90 0.39 -8.37
C ASP A 94 -11.81 -0.39 -7.63
N TYR A 95 -12.10 -0.73 -6.38
CA TYR A 95 -11.28 -1.64 -5.61
C TYR A 95 -12.17 -2.42 -4.64
N SER A 96 -11.68 -3.58 -4.20
CA SER A 96 -12.26 -4.33 -3.09
C SER A 96 -11.20 -4.57 -2.02
N TYR A 97 -11.62 -4.65 -0.77
CA TYR A 97 -10.74 -4.90 0.36
C TYR A 97 -11.32 -6.00 1.24
N GLU A 98 -10.55 -7.06 1.45
CA GLU A 98 -10.93 -8.18 2.31
C GLU A 98 -9.70 -8.73 3.03
N ASN A 99 -9.75 -8.80 4.37
CA ASN A 99 -8.74 -9.46 5.21
C ASN A 99 -7.27 -9.05 4.93
N GLY A 100 -7.00 -7.76 4.71
CA GLY A 100 -5.65 -7.27 4.44
C GLY A 100 -5.27 -7.25 2.96
N LEU A 101 -6.04 -7.91 2.10
CA LEU A 101 -5.84 -7.88 0.64
C LEU A 101 -6.71 -6.78 0.02
N ILE A 102 -6.08 -5.90 -0.77
CA ILE A 102 -6.79 -4.95 -1.64
C ILE A 102 -6.62 -5.35 -3.10
N THR A 103 -7.72 -5.55 -3.81
CA THR A 103 -7.72 -5.79 -5.26
C THR A 103 -8.09 -4.50 -5.96
N LEU A 104 -7.20 -4.02 -6.83
CA LEU A 104 -7.34 -2.78 -7.58
C LEU A 104 -7.72 -3.07 -9.02
N ASN A 105 -8.78 -2.44 -9.50
CA ASN A 105 -9.23 -2.56 -10.88
C ASN A 105 -8.97 -1.26 -11.63
N PHE A 106 -8.07 -1.30 -12.60
CA PHE A 106 -7.66 -0.14 -13.38
C PHE A 106 -8.28 -0.14 -14.77
N ASN A 107 -8.30 1.03 -15.39
CA ASN A 107 -8.54 1.12 -16.82
C ASN A 107 -7.34 0.57 -17.63
N GLU A 108 -7.57 0.29 -18.91
CA GLU A 108 -6.55 -0.26 -19.82
C GLU A 108 -5.29 0.63 -19.99
N ALA A 109 -5.38 1.93 -19.69
CA ALA A 109 -4.29 2.88 -19.87
C ALA A 109 -3.06 2.58 -19.01
N ILE A 110 -3.23 1.94 -17.84
CA ILE A 110 -2.10 1.49 -17.00
C ILE A 110 -1.15 0.56 -17.77
N ARG A 111 -1.68 -0.18 -18.75
CA ARG A 111 -0.91 -1.10 -19.60
C ARG A 111 -0.53 -0.46 -20.93
N THR A 112 -1.46 0.16 -21.65
CA THR A 112 -1.20 0.62 -23.02
C THR A 112 -0.23 1.79 -23.10
N ASP A 113 -0.20 2.62 -22.06
CA ASP A 113 0.64 3.81 -21.99
C ASP A 113 1.92 3.56 -21.18
N HIS A 114 2.13 2.32 -20.73
CA HIS A 114 3.31 1.95 -19.97
C HIS A 114 4.56 1.95 -20.88
N PRO A 115 5.70 2.52 -20.43
CA PRO A 115 6.92 2.62 -21.24
C PRO A 115 7.58 1.27 -21.57
N GLY A 116 7.15 0.21 -20.89
CA GLY A 116 7.63 -1.16 -21.06
C GLY A 116 8.88 -1.47 -20.24
N GLY A 117 9.42 -2.68 -20.46
CA GLY A 117 10.65 -3.15 -19.83
C GLY A 117 10.45 -3.68 -18.40
N SER A 118 11.33 -4.61 -18.01
CA SER A 118 11.26 -5.28 -16.71
C SER A 118 11.39 -4.32 -15.53
N THR A 119 12.33 -3.37 -15.58
CA THR A 119 12.52 -2.39 -14.51
C THR A 119 11.32 -1.45 -14.39
N GLY A 120 10.81 -0.93 -15.52
CA GLY A 120 9.64 -0.06 -15.52
C GLY A 120 8.42 -0.75 -14.92
N GLU A 121 8.15 -1.99 -15.34
CA GLU A 121 7.05 -2.79 -14.79
C GLU A 121 7.17 -2.99 -13.28
N ARG A 122 8.37 -3.31 -12.79
CA ARG A 122 8.62 -3.44 -11.36
C ARG A 122 8.38 -2.12 -10.62
N LEU A 123 8.87 -1.00 -11.15
CA LEU A 123 8.69 0.31 -10.51
C LEU A 123 7.21 0.71 -10.47
N THR A 124 6.44 0.50 -11.54
CA THR A 124 4.98 0.75 -11.56
C THR A 124 4.26 -0.07 -10.51
N ILE A 125 4.49 -1.38 -10.48
CA ILE A 125 3.79 -2.28 -9.54
C ILE A 125 4.16 -1.94 -8.10
N TYR A 126 5.45 -1.86 -7.77
CA TYR A 126 5.86 -1.61 -6.39
C TYR A 126 5.65 -0.17 -5.92
N SER A 127 5.53 0.80 -6.83
CA SER A 127 5.07 2.16 -6.48
C SER A 127 3.68 2.11 -5.87
N ILE A 128 2.76 1.37 -6.49
CA ILE A 128 1.39 1.16 -6.00
C ILE A 128 1.40 0.28 -4.74
N VAL A 129 2.10 -0.86 -4.77
CA VAL A 129 2.14 -1.82 -3.65
C VAL A 129 2.69 -1.16 -2.39
N ASN A 130 3.87 -0.53 -2.45
CA ASN A 130 4.51 0.05 -1.27
C ASN A 130 3.70 1.24 -0.72
N THR A 131 3.06 2.02 -1.59
CA THR A 131 2.17 3.12 -1.19
C THR A 131 0.99 2.60 -0.38
N LEU A 132 0.25 1.60 -0.90
CA LEU A 132 -0.94 1.08 -0.22
C LEU A 132 -0.60 0.27 1.03
N THR A 133 0.44 -0.57 0.98
CA THR A 133 0.86 -1.38 2.14
C THR A 133 1.51 -0.54 3.25
N SER A 134 1.87 0.72 2.97
CA SER A 134 2.23 1.70 4.01
C SER A 134 1.01 2.23 4.77
N LEU A 135 -0.21 2.00 4.26
CA LEU A 135 -1.45 2.40 4.92
C LEU A 135 -1.90 1.35 5.96
N PRO A 136 -2.50 1.76 7.08
CA PRO A 136 -2.95 0.83 8.10
C PRO A 136 -3.98 -0.19 7.57
N GLY A 137 -3.69 -1.47 7.76
CA GLY A 137 -4.62 -2.56 7.45
C GLY A 137 -4.45 -3.19 6.08
N ILE A 138 -3.58 -2.66 5.21
CA ILE A 138 -3.26 -3.30 3.92
C ILE A 138 -1.97 -4.12 4.08
N GLU A 139 -2.02 -5.40 3.73
CA GLU A 139 -0.90 -6.34 3.76
C GLU A 139 -0.44 -6.71 2.34
N GLU A 140 -1.38 -6.86 1.42
CA GLU A 140 -1.13 -7.30 0.05
C GLU A 140 -2.00 -6.56 -0.96
N VAL A 141 -1.51 -6.42 -2.19
CA VAL A 141 -2.20 -5.78 -3.31
C VAL A 141 -2.29 -6.75 -4.50
N LEU A 142 -3.48 -6.86 -5.09
CA LEU A 142 -3.75 -7.59 -6.33
C LEU A 142 -4.25 -6.63 -7.42
N PHE A 143 -4.02 -6.96 -8.69
CA PHE A 143 -4.31 -6.10 -9.82
C PHE A 143 -5.27 -6.76 -10.82
N GLU A 144 -6.21 -5.96 -11.32
CA GLU A 144 -7.15 -6.29 -12.39
C GLU A 144 -7.18 -5.13 -13.41
N ILE A 145 -7.57 -5.43 -14.64
CA ILE A 145 -7.83 -4.40 -15.67
C ILE A 145 -9.23 -4.64 -16.24
N GLU A 146 -10.08 -3.61 -16.17
CA GLU A 146 -11.46 -3.64 -16.67
C GLU A 146 -12.27 -4.83 -16.09
N GLY A 147 -11.98 -5.21 -14.84
CA GLY A 147 -12.62 -6.31 -14.11
C GLY A 147 -12.17 -7.72 -14.50
N GLU A 148 -11.10 -7.84 -15.29
CA GLU A 148 -10.50 -9.12 -15.69
C GLU A 148 -9.16 -9.35 -14.97
N GLU A 149 -8.85 -10.62 -14.69
CA GLU A 149 -7.58 -11.04 -14.11
C GLU A 149 -6.41 -10.61 -15.00
N LEU A 150 -5.36 -10.06 -14.37
CA LEU A 150 -4.18 -9.56 -15.06
C LEU A 150 -3.02 -10.55 -14.90
N GLU A 151 -2.61 -11.24 -15.98
CA GLU A 151 -1.43 -12.13 -15.91
C GLU A 151 -0.12 -11.34 -15.75
N THR A 152 -0.01 -10.20 -16.42
CA THR A 152 1.20 -9.38 -16.44
C THR A 152 0.87 -7.98 -16.96
N LEU A 153 1.62 -6.97 -16.54
CA LEU A 153 1.41 -5.62 -17.05
C LEU A 153 2.06 -5.50 -18.43
N VAL A 154 3.36 -5.82 -18.54
CA VAL A 154 4.12 -5.75 -19.80
C VAL A 154 5.10 -6.92 -20.00
N GLY A 155 4.93 -8.02 -19.28
CA GLY A 155 5.50 -9.32 -19.63
C GLY A 155 6.58 -9.88 -18.69
N HIS A 156 6.83 -9.27 -17.53
CA HIS A 156 7.92 -9.70 -16.64
C HIS A 156 7.46 -10.07 -15.23
N LEU A 157 6.36 -9.50 -14.73
CA LEU A 157 5.77 -9.90 -13.45
C LEU A 157 4.52 -10.74 -13.65
N ASP A 158 4.36 -11.76 -12.81
CA ASP A 158 3.13 -12.56 -12.71
C ASP A 158 2.16 -11.84 -11.77
N LEU A 159 1.14 -11.19 -12.32
CA LEU A 159 0.17 -10.38 -11.58
C LEU A 159 -1.08 -11.17 -11.18
N THR A 160 -1.09 -12.49 -11.38
CA THR A 160 -2.15 -13.39 -10.89
C THR A 160 -2.07 -13.65 -9.38
N ILE A 161 -0.98 -13.22 -8.74
CA ILE A 161 -0.75 -13.37 -7.30
C ILE A 161 -0.68 -12.01 -6.61
N PRO A 162 -1.04 -11.92 -5.31
CA PRO A 162 -0.87 -10.71 -4.53
C PRO A 162 0.60 -10.35 -4.29
N TYR A 163 0.88 -9.05 -4.14
CA TYR A 163 2.19 -8.50 -3.84
C TYR A 163 2.18 -7.76 -2.50
N SER A 164 3.20 -8.00 -1.68
CA SER A 164 3.44 -7.30 -0.42
C SER A 164 4.55 -6.25 -0.57
N TYR A 165 4.69 -5.41 0.46
CA TYR A 165 5.76 -4.42 0.56
C TYR A 165 7.15 -5.00 0.22
N SER A 166 7.93 -4.27 -0.57
CA SER A 166 9.30 -4.65 -0.91
C SER A 166 10.29 -3.56 -0.53
N GLU A 167 11.23 -3.90 0.35
CA GLU A 167 12.36 -3.04 0.72
C GLU A 167 13.44 -3.01 -0.39
N ASP A 168 13.64 -4.12 -1.12
CA ASP A 168 14.72 -4.29 -2.11
C ASP A 168 14.63 -3.33 -3.32
N ILE A 169 13.47 -2.69 -3.52
CA ILE A 169 13.28 -1.72 -4.59
C ILE A 169 13.53 -0.28 -4.15
N LEU A 170 13.78 -0.03 -2.86
CA LEU A 170 14.01 1.32 -2.33
C LEU A 170 15.47 1.74 -2.48
N LEU A 171 15.69 3.03 -2.73
CA LEU A 171 17.03 3.61 -2.88
C LEU A 171 17.92 3.36 -1.65
N GLU A 172 17.34 3.43 -0.44
CA GLU A 172 18.07 3.26 0.82
C GLU A 172 18.66 1.85 1.02
N ASN A 173 18.20 0.87 0.23
CA ASN A 173 18.65 -0.53 0.31
C ASN A 173 19.70 -0.90 -0.75
N THR A 174 20.30 0.09 -1.44
CA THR A 174 21.51 -0.17 -2.22
C THR A 174 22.65 -0.57 -1.28
N PRO A 175 23.31 -1.72 -1.46
CA PRO A 175 24.60 -1.97 -0.82
C PRO A 175 25.50 -0.80 -1.20
N ASP A 176 26.02 -0.10 -0.19
CA ASP A 176 26.89 1.06 -0.33
C ASP A 176 27.76 0.96 -1.60
N GLN A 177 27.67 1.95 -2.47
CA GLN A 177 28.66 2.15 -3.53
C GLN A 177 30.04 2.10 -2.84
N GLU A 178 30.82 1.07 -3.19
CA GLU A 178 32.11 0.77 -2.60
C GLU A 178 32.89 2.05 -2.31
N SER A 179 33.23 2.25 -1.04
CA SER A 179 34.38 3.04 -0.64
C SER A 179 35.56 2.57 -1.49
N THR A 180 35.90 3.34 -2.53
CA THR A 180 37.14 3.15 -3.27
C THR A 180 38.26 3.61 -2.33
N GLU A 181 38.63 2.77 -1.38
CA GLU A 181 39.95 2.89 -0.77
C GLU A 181 40.94 2.51 -1.87
N GLU A 182 41.56 3.53 -2.47
CA GLU A 182 42.78 3.38 -3.25
C GLU A 182 43.78 2.56 -2.43
N TYR A 183 44.02 1.31 -2.84
CA TYR A 183 45.24 0.63 -2.46
C TYR A 183 46.39 1.32 -3.20
N GLU A 184 47.01 2.33 -2.58
CA GLU A 184 48.37 2.72 -2.93
C GLU A 184 49.28 1.49 -2.68
N ILE A 185 49.66 0.82 -3.76
CA ILE A 185 50.71 -0.19 -3.72
C ILE A 185 52.02 0.57 -3.57
N GLU A 186 52.51 0.72 -2.34
CA GLU A 186 53.93 1.02 -2.11
C GLU A 186 54.73 -0.20 -2.59
N ILE A 187 55.34 -0.07 -3.77
CA ILE A 187 56.35 -1.02 -4.24
C ILE A 187 57.62 -0.75 -3.40
N GLU A 188 57.86 -1.56 -2.38
CA GLU A 188 59.20 -1.67 -1.79
C GLU A 188 60.12 -2.37 -2.81
N ASP A 189 61.04 -1.60 -3.38
CA ASP A 189 62.17 -2.10 -4.16
C ASP A 189 63.06 -2.99 -3.28
N ASN A 190 63.23 -4.27 -3.65
CA ASN A 190 64.32 -5.14 -3.18
C ASN A 190 64.88 -5.99 -4.32
#